data_AF-A0A3Q9FS73-F1
#
_entry.id   AF-A0A3Q9FS73-F1
#
_cell.length_a   1.000
_cell.length_b   1.000
_cell.length_c   1.000
_cell.angle_alpha   90.00
_cell.angle_beta   90.00
_cell.angle_gamma   90.00
#
_symmetry.space_group_name_H-M   'P 1'
#
loop_
_entity.id
_entity.type
_entity.pdbx_description
1 polymer ?
#
loop_
_entity_poly.entity_id
_entity_poly.type
_entity_poly.pdbx_seq_one_letter_code
_entity_poly.pdbx_strand_id
1 'polypeptide(L)'
;MNQVLIIETALKNDPKNKYEYKVNRNIATGIFKSFYIKMRMYKRVPKKIIDDTLTLIRRSKIPIKMERTFERIKNKRSRRKYHFNRKLAI
;
A
#
# COMPACT_ATOMS: atom_id res chain seq x y z
N MET A 1 1.92 -22.11 11.50
CA MET A 1 2.84 -21.39 10.58
C MET A 1 2.83 -21.95 9.15
N ASN A 2 2.43 -23.21 8.93
CA ASN A 2 2.51 -23.86 7.61
C ASN A 2 1.47 -23.38 6.59
N GLN A 3 0.23 -23.08 6.99
CA GLN A 3 -0.83 -22.66 6.06
C GLN A 3 -0.53 -21.36 5.32
N VAL A 4 0.17 -20.43 5.95
CA VAL A 4 0.50 -19.12 5.35
C VAL A 4 1.57 -19.24 4.27
N LEU A 5 2.60 -20.05 4.52
CA LEU A 5 3.63 -20.37 3.53
C LEU A 5 3.05 -21.09 2.32
N ILE A 6 2.11 -22.01 2.55
CA ILE A 6 1.40 -22.76 1.50
C ILE A 6 0.56 -21.82 0.61
N ILE A 7 -0.11 -20.82 1.19
CA ILE A 7 -0.88 -19.82 0.43
C ILE A 7 0.04 -18.92 -0.40
N GLU A 8 1.19 -18.51 0.15
CA GLU A 8 2.15 -17.67 -0.57
C GLU A 8 2.84 -18.40 -1.73
N THR A 9 3.14 -19.70 -1.57
CA THR A 9 3.67 -20.53 -2.67
C THR A 9 2.60 -20.85 -3.72
N ALA A 10 1.36 -21.13 -3.29
CA ALA A 10 0.24 -21.36 -4.20
C ALA A 10 -0.05 -20.14 -5.09
N LEU A 11 -0.08 -18.93 -4.51
CA LEU A 11 -0.29 -17.68 -5.27
C LEU A 11 0.83 -17.36 -6.26
N LYS A 12 2.08 -17.76 -5.94
CA LYS A 12 3.25 -17.54 -6.81
C LYS A 12 3.27 -18.49 -8.01
N ASN A 13 2.71 -19.69 -7.83
CA ASN A 13 2.68 -20.74 -8.86
C ASN A 13 1.32 -20.84 -9.57
N ASP A 14 0.37 -19.96 -9.26
CA ASP A 14 -0.95 -19.98 -9.88
C ASP A 14 -0.85 -19.48 -11.33
N PRO A 15 -1.07 -20.33 -12.35
CA PRO A 15 -0.91 -19.95 -13.77
C PRO A 15 -1.87 -18.84 -14.20
N LYS A 16 -2.90 -18.54 -13.39
CA LYS A 16 -3.84 -17.44 -13.60
C LYS A 16 -3.29 -16.06 -13.17
N ASN A 17 -2.23 -16.01 -12.37
CA ASN A 17 -1.66 -14.75 -11.89
C ASN A 17 -0.75 -14.11 -12.94
N LYS A 18 -1.29 -13.14 -13.67
CA LYS A 18 -0.57 -12.40 -14.74
C LYS A 18 0.64 -11.58 -14.24
N TYR A 19 0.69 -11.23 -12.95
CA TYR A 19 1.70 -10.32 -12.39
C TYR A 19 2.30 -10.83 -11.09
N GLU A 20 3.57 -10.52 -10.85
CA GLU A 20 4.21 -10.72 -9.55
C GLU A 20 3.66 -9.68 -8.55
N TYR A 21 3.25 -10.11 -7.37
CA TYR A 21 2.76 -9.21 -6.32
C TYR A 21 3.83 -8.97 -5.26
N LYS A 22 4.19 -7.70 -5.01
CA LYS A 22 5.12 -7.33 -3.94
C LYS A 22 4.49 -6.41 -2.92
N VAL A 23 5.05 -6.45 -1.71
CA VAL A 23 4.66 -5.55 -0.62
C VAL A 23 5.12 -4.13 -0.98
N ASN A 24 4.19 -3.18 -0.95
CA ASN A 24 4.53 -1.77 -1.12
C ASN A 24 5.14 -1.23 0.18
N ARG A 25 6.40 -0.77 0.12
CA ARG A 25 7.13 -0.21 1.27
C ARG A 25 6.39 0.95 1.94
N ASN A 26 5.75 1.84 1.19
CA ASN A 26 5.05 3.00 1.74
C ASN A 26 3.81 2.58 2.53
N ILE A 27 3.06 1.59 2.02
CA ILE A 27 1.90 1.05 2.72
C ILE A 27 2.34 0.28 3.97
N ALA A 28 3.34 -0.59 3.83
CA ALA A 28 3.88 -1.37 4.95
C ALA A 28 4.39 -0.46 6.07
N THR A 29 5.15 0.58 5.74
CA THR A 29 5.65 1.56 6.74
C THR A 29 4.52 2.31 7.43
N GLY A 30 3.45 2.69 6.72
CA GLY A 30 2.25 3.28 7.33
C GLY A 30 1.57 2.33 8.31
N ILE A 31 1.38 1.07 7.93
CA ILE A 31 0.80 0.03 8.79
C ILE A 31 1.68 -0.17 10.03
N PHE A 32 3.00 -0.32 9.85
CA PHE A 32 3.94 -0.48 10.96
C PHE A 32 3.95 0.70 11.93
N LYS A 33 3.85 1.94 11.44
CA LYS A 33 3.75 3.13 12.32
C LYS A 33 2.51 3.04 13.22
N SER A 34 1.35 2.68 12.67
CA SER A 34 0.13 2.50 13.46
C SER A 34 0.24 1.34 14.46
N PHE A 35 0.88 0.23 14.06
CA PHE A 35 1.15 -0.89 14.94
C PHE A 35 2.09 -0.51 16.09
N TYR A 36 3.14 0.26 15.81
CA TYR A 36 4.08 0.73 16.83
C TYR A 36 3.41 1.56 17.93
N ILE A 37 2.48 2.44 17.54
CA ILE A 37 1.69 3.23 18.50
C ILE A 37 0.87 2.29 19.40
N LYS A 38 0.16 1.32 18.81
CA LYS A 38 -0.59 0.32 19.58
C LYS A 38 0.31 -0.49 20.50
N MET A 39 1.49 -0.88 20.03
CA MET A 39 2.48 -1.64 20.78
C MET A 39 2.86 -0.95 22.10
N ARG A 40 3.04 0.37 22.07
CA ARG A 40 3.40 1.19 23.23
C ARG A 40 2.29 1.24 24.30
N MET A 41 1.05 0.94 23.94
CA MET A 41 -0.08 0.91 24.88
C MET A 41 -0.16 -0.40 25.68
N TYR A 42 0.56 -1.45 25.27
CA TYR A 42 0.55 -2.75 25.94
C TYR A 42 1.88 -3.03 26.64
N LYS A 43 1.85 -3.52 27.89
CA LYS A 43 3.04 -4.02 28.59
C LYS A 43 3.66 -5.23 27.87
N ARG A 44 2.81 -6.07 27.25
CA ARG A 44 3.22 -7.17 26.37
C ARG A 44 2.24 -7.28 25.22
N VAL A 45 2.77 -7.33 24.00
CA VAL A 45 1.97 -7.31 22.77
C VAL A 45 1.30 -8.68 22.58
N PRO A 46 -0.03 -8.74 22.43
CA PRO A 46 -0.70 -9.98 22.08
C PRO A 46 -0.28 -10.46 20.70
N LYS A 47 0.02 -11.76 20.58
CA LYS A 47 0.42 -12.39 19.31
C LYS A 47 -0.59 -12.14 18.18
N LYS A 48 -1.88 -12.13 18.51
CA LYS A 48 -2.98 -11.85 17.56
C LYS A 48 -2.79 -10.51 16.83
N ILE A 49 -2.36 -9.46 17.52
CA ILE A 49 -2.16 -8.13 16.91
C ILE A 49 -1.00 -8.18 15.90
N ILE A 50 0.06 -8.91 16.22
CA ILE A 50 1.20 -9.12 15.32
C ILE A 50 0.74 -9.88 14.08
N ASP A 51 0.01 -10.98 14.26
CA ASP A 51 -0.49 -11.79 13.15
C ASP A 51 -1.47 -11.01 12.26
N ASP A 52 -2.36 -10.21 12.85
CA ASP A 52 -3.31 -9.35 12.13
C ASP A 52 -2.58 -8.29 11.30
N THR A 53 -1.53 -7.66 11.85
CA THR A 53 -0.75 -6.64 11.12
C THR A 53 0.04 -7.22 9.96
N LEU A 54 0.66 -8.40 10.16
CA LEU A 54 1.31 -9.13 9.08
C LEU A 54 0.33 -9.53 7.99
N THR A 55 -0.88 -9.95 8.37
CA THR A 55 -1.95 -10.29 7.43
C THR A 55 -2.39 -9.07 6.63
N LEU A 56 -2.51 -7.92 7.27
CA LEU A 56 -2.88 -6.66 6.62
C LEU A 56 -1.81 -6.19 5.62
N ILE A 57 -0.53 -6.31 5.98
CA ILE A 57 0.59 -6.04 5.06
C ILE A 57 0.53 -6.98 3.85
N ARG A 58 0.30 -8.28 4.07
CA ARG A 58 0.19 -9.27 2.98
C ARG A 58 -1.00 -9.01 2.06
N ARG A 59 -2.15 -8.59 2.60
CA ARG A 59 -3.33 -8.21 1.80
C ARG A 59 -3.09 -6.95 0.97
N SER A 60 -2.21 -6.06 1.43
CA SER A 60 -1.86 -4.82 0.71
C SER A 60 -0.80 -4.98 -0.39
N LYS A 61 -0.47 -6.22 -0.80
CA LYS A 61 0.45 -6.46 -1.91
C LYS A 61 -0.10 -5.85 -3.20
N ILE A 62 0.78 -5.25 -3.99
CA ILE A 62 0.44 -4.58 -5.25
C ILE A 62 1.09 -5.35 -6.41
N PRO A 63 0.40 -5.53 -7.55
CA PRO A 63 0.99 -6.15 -8.72
C PRO A 63 2.08 -5.26 -9.33
N ILE A 64 3.21 -5.88 -9.64
CA ILE A 64 4.29 -5.29 -10.43
C ILE A 64 3.90 -5.44 -11.89
N LYS A 65 3.39 -4.34 -12.45
CA LYS A 65 3.18 -4.20 -13.88
C LYS A 65 4.47 -3.61 -14.46
N MET A 66 5.10 -4.31 -15.39
CA MET A 66 6.15 -3.71 -16.21
C MET A 66 5.53 -2.54 -16.99
N GLU A 67 6.24 -1.42 -17.10
CA GLU A 67 5.79 -0.22 -17.83
C GLU A 67 4.51 0.44 -17.30
N ARG A 68 4.31 0.43 -15.97
CA ARG A 68 3.18 1.15 -15.36
C ARG A 68 3.31 2.66 -15.58
N THR A 69 2.73 3.15 -16.66
CA THR A 69 2.47 4.57 -16.88
C THR A 69 1.27 4.95 -16.02
N PHE A 70 1.52 5.55 -14.86
CA PHE A 70 0.48 6.38 -14.26
C PHE A 70 0.41 7.64 -15.11
N GLU A 71 -0.76 7.97 -15.65
CA GLU A 71 -0.98 9.35 -16.09
C GLU A 71 -0.76 10.24 -14.88
N ARG A 72 0.42 10.83 -14.79
CA ARG A 72 0.70 11.87 -13.82
C ARG A 72 -0.10 13.04 -14.33
N ILE A 73 -1.31 13.22 -13.80
CA ILE A 73 -2.10 14.44 -13.99
C ILE A 73 -1.27 15.56 -13.35
N LYS A 74 -0.30 16.08 -14.11
CA LYS A 74 0.39 17.31 -13.80
C LYS A 74 -0.68 18.37 -13.97
N ASN A 75 -1.35 18.73 -12.87
CA ASN A 75 -2.11 19.96 -12.84
C ASN A 75 -1.15 21.05 -13.33
N LYS A 76 -1.41 21.61 -14.51
CA LYS A 76 -0.55 22.64 -15.12
C LYS A 76 -0.41 23.88 -14.23
N ARG A 77 -1.26 24.01 -13.19
CA ARG A 77 -1.31 25.13 -12.27
C ARG A 77 -1.38 24.63 -10.82
N SER A 78 -0.70 25.33 -9.93
CA SER A 78 -0.76 25.06 -8.49
C SER A 78 -2.12 25.51 -7.95
N ARG A 79 -2.86 24.60 -7.28
CA ARG A 79 -4.14 24.94 -6.62
C ARG A 79 -4.01 26.00 -5.52
N ARG A 80 -2.80 26.22 -4.99
CA ARG A 80 -2.54 27.20 -3.92
C ARG A 80 -2.28 28.62 -4.45
N LYS A 81 -2.07 28.78 -5.76
CA LYS A 81 -1.84 30.09 -6.35
C LYS A 81 -3.15 30.58 -6.96
N TYR A 82 -3.57 31.78 -6.57
CA TYR A 82 -4.66 32.46 -7.25
C TYR A 82 -4.25 32.72 -8.70
N HIS A 83 -5.11 32.34 -9.64
CA HIS A 83 -4.90 32.57 -11.06
C HIS A 83 -6.10 33.34 -11.60
N PHE A 84 -5.87 34.61 -11.94
CA PHE A 84 -6.88 35.45 -12.55
C PHE A 84 -7.27 34.90 -13.92
N ASN A 85 -8.56 34.62 -14.11
CA ASN A 85 -9.06 34.15 -15.41
C ASN A 85 -9.40 35.35 -16.29
N ARG A 86 -8.41 35.82 -17.05
CA ARG A 86 -8.52 37.01 -17.93
C ARG A 86 -9.66 36.93 -18.95
N LYS A 87 -10.15 35.72 -19.27
CA LYS A 87 -11.30 35.51 -20.16
C LYS A 87 -12.66 35.75 -19.51
N LEU A 88 -12.76 35.74 -18.18
CA LEU A 88 -13.98 36.03 -17.43
C LEU A 88 -14.04 37.50 -16.98
N ALA A 89 -13.07 38.31 -17.39
CA ALA A 89 -12.89 39.69 -16.93
C ALA A 89 -13.32 40.74 -17.96
N ILE A 90 -14.00 40.32 -19.04
CA ILE A 90 -14.55 41.18 -20.10
C ILE A 90 -16.05 40.92 -20.17
#